data_AF-A0A3M1W2R5-F1
#
_entry.id   AF-A0A3M1W2R5-F1
#
_cell.length_a   1.000
_cell.length_b   1.000
_cell.length_c   1.000
_cell.angle_alpha   90.00
_cell.angle_beta   90.00
_cell.angle_gamma   90.00
#
_symmetry.space_group_name_H-M   'P 1'
#
loop_
_entity.id
_entity.type
_entity.pdbx_description
1 polymer ?
#
loop_
_entity_poly.entity_id
_entity_poly.type
_entity_poly.pdbx_seq_one_letter_code
_entity_poly.pdbx_strand_id
1 'polypeptide(L)'
;MDRHLHDALTAARSSVETSIGRSGVFIVLIAQTALLLVTMYLADATGRLRSALPVWVWGPMDSLFHGIIAVLIVWPLVRLSPGVGRKMFIVAGAFGSLIDIDHFIAAGSFSFDEAIALGCRPWTHSLTFAALCGLIVWLIGKRRRTGLVVMVALASHVIRDAAGGCTP
;
A
#
# COMPACT_ATOMS: atom_id res chain seq x y z
N MET A 1 -29.46 33.48 30.44
CA MET A 1 -29.16 32.10 30.04
C MET A 1 -28.03 31.61 30.93
N ASP A 2 -28.24 30.52 31.65
CA ASP A 2 -27.35 30.01 32.71
C ASP A 2 -26.06 29.44 32.09
N ARG A 3 -24.90 29.82 32.64
CA ARG A 3 -23.57 29.39 32.16
C ARG A 3 -23.44 27.87 32.21
N HIS A 4 -24.02 27.23 33.23
CA HIS A 4 -24.00 25.78 33.36
C HIS A 4 -24.73 25.05 32.23
N LEU A 5 -25.82 25.63 31.72
CA LEU A 5 -26.57 25.05 30.59
C LEU A 5 -25.77 25.17 29.29
N HIS A 6 -25.08 26.30 29.07
CA HIS A 6 -24.22 26.49 27.90
C HIS A 6 -23.05 25.50 27.89
N ASP A 7 -22.40 25.31 29.04
CA ASP A 7 -21.25 24.40 29.16
C ASP A 7 -21.67 22.93 28.95
N ALA A 8 -22.81 22.52 29.51
CA ALA A 8 -23.36 21.18 29.32
C ALA A 8 -23.70 20.89 27.85
N LEU A 9 -24.31 21.85 27.14
CA LEU A 9 -24.63 21.71 25.72
C LEU A 9 -23.37 21.67 24.84
N THR A 10 -22.34 22.44 25.19
CA THR A 10 -21.06 22.45 24.48
C THR A 10 -20.33 21.12 24.66
N ALA A 11 -20.30 20.58 25.88
CA ALA A 11 -19.71 19.28 26.17
C ALA A 11 -20.45 18.15 25.45
N ALA A 12 -21.79 18.13 25.49
CA ALA A 12 -22.61 17.14 24.80
C ALA A 12 -22.38 17.16 23.28
N ARG A 13 -22.34 18.36 22.68
CA ARG A 13 -22.04 18.53 21.25
C ARG A 13 -20.67 17.99 20.88
N SER A 14 -19.63 18.29 21.67
CA SER A 14 -18.28 17.78 21.44
C SER A 14 -18.20 16.24 21.55
N SER A 15 -18.96 15.64 22.47
CA SER A 15 -19.05 14.18 22.62
C SER A 15 -19.76 13.51 21.43
N VAL A 16 -20.81 14.14 20.90
CA VAL A 16 -21.51 13.64 19.70
C VAL A 16 -20.63 13.78 18.46
N GLU A 17 -19.97 14.92 18.26
CA GLU A 17 -19.07 15.16 17.12
C GLU A 17 -17.87 14.18 17.14
N THR A 18 -17.30 13.90 18.32
CA THR A 18 -16.22 12.91 18.46
C THR A 18 -16.70 11.48 18.24
N SER A 19 -17.91 11.11 18.70
CA SER A 19 -18.51 9.81 18.45
C SER A 19 -18.79 9.57 16.96
N ILE A 20 -19.40 10.56 16.28
CA ILE A 20 -19.65 10.52 14.83
C ILE A 20 -18.33 10.41 14.05
N GLY A 21 -17.31 11.17 14.46
CA GLY A 21 -15.96 11.09 13.88
C GLY A 21 -15.33 9.71 14.04
N ARG A 22 -15.47 9.08 15.21
CA ARG A 22 -14.96 7.72 15.47
C ARG A 22 -15.67 6.68 14.60
N SER A 23 -16.99 6.72 14.49
CA SER A 23 -17.76 5.80 13.64
C SER A 23 -17.33 5.87 12.17
N GLY A 24 -17.03 7.06 11.65
CA GLY A 24 -16.50 7.24 10.30
C GLY A 24 -15.14 6.57 10.08
N VAL A 25 -14.23 6.66 11.05
CA VAL A 25 -12.92 5.99 11.01
C VAL A 25 -13.08 4.47 10.97
N PHE A 26 -13.92 3.91 11.84
CA PHE A 26 -14.16 2.46 11.88
C PHE A 26 -14.71 1.94 10.55
N ILE A 27 -15.68 2.63 9.96
CA ILE A 27 -16.24 2.25 8.66
C ILE A 27 -15.16 2.26 7.56
N VAL A 28 -14.30 3.28 7.53
CA VAL A 28 -13.19 3.36 6.56
C VAL A 28 -12.24 2.18 6.71
N LEU A 29 -11.85 1.84 7.94
CA LEU A 29 -10.93 0.73 8.20
C LEU A 29 -11.55 -0.64 7.89
N ILE A 30 -12.84 -0.85 8.20
CA ILE A 30 -13.55 -2.08 7.85
C ILE A 30 -13.65 -2.23 6.34
N ALA A 31 -14.09 -1.17 5.64
CA ALA A 31 -14.21 -1.19 4.18
C ALA A 31 -12.87 -1.42 3.49
N GLN A 32 -11.80 -0.77 3.98
CA GLN A 32 -10.44 -0.98 3.51
C GLN A 32 -9.99 -2.43 3.71
N THR A 33 -10.19 -2.99 4.91
CA THR A 33 -9.79 -4.37 5.22
C THR A 33 -10.54 -5.36 4.33
N ALA A 34 -11.84 -5.19 4.15
CA ALA A 34 -12.64 -6.03 3.26
C ALA A 34 -12.14 -5.96 1.81
N LEU A 35 -11.87 -4.75 1.28
CA LEU A 35 -11.36 -4.55 -0.07
C LEU A 35 -9.94 -5.11 -0.26
N LEU A 36 -9.08 -5.00 0.75
CA LEU A 36 -7.75 -5.62 0.75
C LEU A 36 -7.86 -7.13 0.67
N LEU A 37 -8.67 -7.76 1.52
CA LEU A 37 -8.87 -9.21 1.51
C LEU A 37 -9.43 -9.71 0.17
N VAL A 38 -10.42 -9.00 -0.39
CA VAL A 38 -10.97 -9.34 -1.72
C VAL A 38 -9.91 -9.21 -2.79
N THR A 39 -9.10 -8.14 -2.76
CA THR A 39 -8.05 -7.92 -3.76
C THR A 39 -6.95 -8.97 -3.65
N MET A 40 -6.52 -9.33 -2.44
CA MET A 40 -5.56 -10.40 -2.21
C MET A 40 -6.09 -11.76 -2.66
N TYR A 41 -7.36 -12.05 -2.39
CA TYR A 41 -8.02 -13.26 -2.88
C TYR A 41 -8.08 -13.32 -4.40
N LEU A 42 -8.44 -12.22 -5.06
CA LEU A 42 -8.47 -12.15 -6.53
C LEU A 42 -7.07 -12.30 -7.11
N ALA A 43 -6.06 -11.65 -6.52
CA ALA A 43 -4.67 -11.79 -6.92
C ALA A 43 -4.21 -13.26 -6.85
N ASP A 44 -4.46 -13.95 -5.73
CA ASP A 44 -4.15 -15.39 -5.59
C ASP A 44 -4.91 -16.26 -6.60
N ALA A 45 -6.21 -16.00 -6.77
CA ALA A 45 -7.04 -16.73 -7.73
C ALA A 45 -6.52 -16.57 -9.16
N THR A 46 -6.07 -15.36 -9.54
CA THR A 46 -5.41 -15.13 -10.83
C THR A 46 -4.03 -15.75 -10.90
N GLY A 47 -3.31 -15.86 -9.78
CA GLY A 47 -2.02 -16.56 -9.67
C GLY A 47 -2.08 -18.02 -10.09
N ARG A 48 -3.24 -18.68 -9.91
CA ARG A 48 -3.47 -20.05 -10.39
C ARG A 48 -3.48 -20.16 -11.92
N LEU A 49 -3.68 -19.04 -12.62
CA LEU A 49 -3.62 -18.95 -14.08
C LEU A 49 -2.20 -18.66 -14.59
N ARG A 50 -1.20 -18.45 -13.71
CA ARG A 50 0.18 -18.11 -14.09
C ARG A 50 0.77 -19.09 -15.09
N SER A 51 0.53 -20.39 -14.93
CA SER A 51 1.04 -21.42 -15.84
C SER A 51 0.32 -21.47 -17.19
N ALA A 52 -0.89 -20.91 -17.28
CA ALA A 52 -1.71 -20.90 -18.49
C ALA A 52 -1.56 -19.60 -19.30
N LEU A 53 -1.00 -18.55 -18.70
CA LEU A 53 -0.84 -17.24 -19.34
C LEU A 53 0.60 -17.00 -19.79
N PRO A 54 0.82 -16.36 -20.95
CA PRO A 54 2.14 -15.87 -21.32
C PRO A 54 2.68 -14.89 -20.27
N VAL A 55 3.99 -14.91 -20.03
CA VAL A 55 4.59 -14.10 -18.96
C VAL A 55 4.40 -12.59 -19.19
N TRP A 56 4.34 -12.13 -20.43
CA TRP A 56 4.06 -10.73 -20.77
C TRP A 56 2.61 -10.30 -20.49
N VAL A 57 1.69 -11.24 -20.25
CA VAL A 57 0.34 -10.97 -19.73
C VAL A 57 0.34 -11.03 -18.21
N TRP A 58 0.93 -12.11 -17.66
CA TRP A 58 0.97 -12.36 -16.23
C TRP A 58 1.70 -11.25 -15.46
N GLY A 59 2.91 -10.89 -15.88
CA GLY A 59 3.75 -9.90 -15.20
C GLY A 59 3.04 -8.56 -14.99
N PRO A 60 2.55 -7.89 -16.05
CA PRO A 60 1.83 -6.62 -15.88
C PRO A 60 0.56 -6.72 -15.04
N MET A 61 -0.15 -7.85 -15.09
CA MET A 61 -1.33 -8.08 -14.26
C MET A 61 -0.95 -8.22 -12.78
N ASP A 62 0.13 -8.94 -12.49
CA ASP A 62 0.68 -9.12 -11.15
C ASP A 62 1.11 -7.75 -10.55
N SER A 63 1.84 -6.96 -11.33
CA SER A 63 2.24 -5.59 -11.00
C SER A 63 1.03 -4.65 -10.82
N LEU A 64 -0.05 -4.82 -11.58
CA LEU A 64 -1.29 -4.05 -11.38
C LEU A 64 -1.90 -4.36 -10.00
N PHE A 65 -1.95 -5.63 -9.61
CA PHE A 65 -2.43 -6.01 -8.27
C PHE A 65 -1.55 -5.42 -7.16
N HIS A 66 -0.23 -5.32 -7.34
CA HIS A 66 0.65 -4.64 -6.37
C HIS A 66 0.28 -3.16 -6.25
N GLY A 67 0.03 -2.48 -7.38
CA GLY A 67 -0.45 -1.10 -7.38
C GLY A 67 -1.77 -0.90 -6.65
N ILE A 68 -2.75 -1.77 -6.88
CA ILE A 68 -4.07 -1.71 -6.22
C ILE A 68 -3.92 -1.92 -4.71
N ILE A 69 -3.15 -2.93 -4.28
CA ILE A 69 -2.89 -3.21 -2.87
C ILE A 69 -2.19 -2.02 -2.19
N ALA A 70 -1.18 -1.44 -2.84
CA ALA A 70 -0.49 -0.26 -2.34
C ALA A 70 -1.44 0.95 -2.15
N VAL A 71 -2.33 1.19 -3.11
CA VAL A 71 -3.38 2.22 -2.99
C VAL A 71 -4.29 1.98 -1.80
N LEU A 72 -4.75 0.73 -1.62
CA LEU A 72 -5.64 0.34 -0.53
C LEU A 72 -4.95 0.44 0.85
N ILE A 73 -3.66 0.13 0.95
CA ILE A 73 -2.89 0.31 2.19
C ILE A 73 -2.70 1.79 2.52
N VAL A 74 -2.47 2.64 1.53
CA VAL A 74 -2.29 4.09 1.71
C VAL A 74 -3.63 4.81 1.96
N TRP A 75 -4.76 4.17 1.67
CA TRP A 75 -6.08 4.79 1.72
C TRP A 75 -6.45 5.44 3.07
N PRO A 76 -6.27 4.80 4.23
CA PRO A 76 -6.54 5.44 5.52
C PRO A 76 -5.63 6.63 5.77
N LEU A 77 -4.36 6.57 5.34
CA LEU A 77 -3.44 7.70 5.49
C LEU A 77 -3.98 8.92 4.73
N VAL A 78 -4.48 8.73 3.50
CA VAL A 78 -5.04 9.82 2.70
C VAL A 78 -6.37 10.33 3.25
N ARG A 79 -7.22 9.46 3.81
CA ARG A 79 -8.56 9.87 4.29
C ARG A 79 -8.55 10.44 5.70
N LEU A 80 -7.66 9.95 6.54
CA LEU A 80 -7.68 10.22 7.98
C LEU A 80 -6.55 11.16 8.43
N SER A 81 -5.46 11.30 7.65
CA SER A 81 -4.33 12.15 8.04
C SER A 81 -4.40 13.54 7.40
N PRO A 82 -4.51 14.61 8.20
CA PRO A 82 -4.47 15.97 7.68
C PRO A 82 -3.17 16.24 6.91
N GLY A 83 -3.30 16.70 5.66
CA GLY A 83 -2.19 17.10 4.82
C GLY A 83 -1.47 15.97 4.07
N VAL A 84 -2.08 14.78 4.00
CA VAL A 84 -1.77 13.76 2.99
C VAL A 84 -2.78 13.93 1.84
N GLY A 85 -2.35 14.53 0.74
CA GLY A 85 -3.25 14.87 -0.38
C GLY A 85 -3.65 13.65 -1.23
N ARG A 86 -4.79 13.74 -1.94
CA ARG A 86 -5.31 12.67 -2.82
C ARG A 86 -4.33 12.21 -3.91
N LYS A 87 -3.41 13.07 -4.34
CA LYS A 87 -2.31 12.71 -5.25
C LYS A 87 -1.43 11.56 -4.74
N MET A 88 -1.45 11.28 -3.44
CA MET A 88 -0.74 10.14 -2.85
C MET A 88 -1.30 8.79 -3.29
N PHE A 89 -2.56 8.72 -3.77
CA PHE A 89 -3.06 7.51 -4.43
C PHE A 89 -2.32 7.20 -5.71
N ILE A 90 -2.06 8.22 -6.55
CA ILE A 90 -1.31 8.06 -7.80
C ILE A 90 0.13 7.64 -7.48
N VAL A 91 0.76 8.28 -6.49
CA VAL A 91 2.10 7.90 -6.04
C VAL A 91 2.13 6.45 -5.53
N ALA A 92 1.18 6.06 -4.68
CA ALA A 92 1.11 4.71 -4.14
C ALA A 92 0.89 3.66 -5.23
N GLY A 93 -0.04 3.91 -6.16
CA GLY A 93 -0.30 3.01 -7.28
C GLY A 93 0.89 2.89 -8.22
N ALA A 94 1.52 4.01 -8.58
CA ALA A 94 2.69 4.01 -9.46
C ALA A 94 3.87 3.27 -8.83
N PHE A 95 4.25 3.57 -7.58
CA PHE A 95 5.35 2.89 -6.92
C PHE A 95 5.01 1.43 -6.60
N GLY A 96 3.78 1.14 -6.18
CA GLY A 96 3.31 -0.24 -5.98
C GLY A 96 3.38 -1.07 -7.26
N SER A 97 2.99 -0.53 -8.41
CA SER A 97 3.10 -1.25 -9.69
C SER A 97 4.51 -1.35 -10.25
N LEU A 98 5.47 -0.59 -9.71
CA LEU A 98 6.87 -0.65 -10.13
C LEU A 98 7.72 -1.45 -9.15
N ILE A 99 7.12 -2.09 -8.13
CA ILE A 99 7.89 -2.78 -7.09
C ILE A 99 8.75 -3.88 -7.68
N ASP A 100 8.21 -4.68 -8.59
CA ASP A 100 8.88 -5.84 -9.23
C ASP A 100 10.13 -5.45 -10.04
N ILE A 101 10.43 -4.14 -10.18
CA ILE A 101 11.73 -3.68 -10.68
C ILE A 101 12.88 -4.17 -9.79
N ASP A 102 12.63 -4.39 -8.51
CA ASP A 102 13.61 -4.98 -7.59
C ASP A 102 14.08 -6.37 -8.05
N HIS A 103 13.30 -7.10 -8.85
CA HIS A 103 13.72 -8.36 -9.45
C HIS A 103 14.85 -8.19 -10.46
N PHE A 104 14.84 -7.13 -11.26
CA PHE A 104 15.93 -6.83 -12.19
C PHE A 104 17.20 -6.42 -11.42
N ILE A 105 17.03 -5.68 -10.33
CA ILE A 105 18.15 -5.29 -9.46
C ILE A 105 18.74 -6.51 -8.76
N ALA A 106 17.88 -7.40 -8.23
CA ALA A 106 18.28 -8.63 -7.57
C ALA A 106 18.94 -9.63 -8.54
N ALA A 107 18.48 -9.71 -9.78
CA ALA A 107 19.09 -10.51 -10.84
C ALA A 107 20.41 -9.92 -11.33
N GLY A 108 20.66 -8.62 -11.07
CA GLY A 108 21.79 -7.90 -11.65
C GLY A 108 21.68 -7.79 -13.18
N SER A 109 20.46 -7.82 -13.71
CA SER A 109 20.19 -7.97 -15.14
C SER A 109 18.89 -7.29 -15.56
N PHE A 110 18.86 -6.78 -16.79
CA PHE A 110 17.63 -6.28 -17.43
C PHE A 110 16.89 -7.38 -18.22
N SER A 111 17.39 -8.62 -18.20
CA SER A 111 16.71 -9.76 -18.79
C SER A 111 15.47 -10.09 -17.98
N PHE A 112 14.31 -10.05 -18.65
CA PHE A 112 13.03 -10.40 -18.03
C PHE A 112 13.01 -11.86 -17.57
N ASP A 113 13.59 -12.75 -18.37
CA ASP A 113 13.69 -14.18 -18.04
C ASP A 113 14.54 -14.40 -16.79
N GLU A 114 15.62 -13.63 -16.60
CA GLU A 114 16.46 -13.71 -15.39
C GLU A 114 15.77 -13.12 -14.17
N ALA A 115 15.02 -12.01 -14.33
CA ALA A 115 14.27 -11.37 -13.25
C ALA A 115 13.15 -12.27 -12.68
N ILE A 116 12.51 -13.10 -13.52
CA ILE A 116 11.44 -14.02 -13.10
C ILE A 116 11.94 -15.42 -12.71
N ALA A 117 13.18 -15.76 -13.09
CA ALA A 117 13.80 -17.05 -12.78
C ALA A 117 14.61 -17.03 -11.47
N LEU A 118 14.63 -15.89 -10.77
CA LEU A 118 15.19 -15.82 -9.43
C LEU A 118 14.54 -16.88 -8.53
N GLY A 119 15.39 -17.53 -7.73
CA GLY A 119 14.94 -18.50 -6.74
C GLY A 119 14.40 -17.81 -5.49
N CYS A 120 14.40 -18.54 -4.38
CA CYS A 120 13.99 -18.03 -3.07
C CYS A 120 14.88 -16.85 -2.61
N ARG A 121 14.28 -15.67 -2.39
CA ARG A 121 14.97 -14.47 -1.89
C ARG A 121 14.68 -14.21 -0.40
N PRO A 122 15.59 -13.52 0.33
CA PRO A 122 15.33 -13.10 1.70
C PRO A 122 14.15 -12.13 1.72
N TRP A 123 13.19 -12.34 2.63
CA TRP A 123 12.00 -11.48 2.78
C TRP A 123 12.35 -10.01 3.08
N THR A 124 13.57 -9.75 3.57
CA THR A 124 14.07 -8.41 3.87
C THR A 124 14.53 -7.62 2.65
N HIS A 125 14.72 -8.26 1.49
CA HIS A 125 15.20 -7.57 0.29
C HIS A 125 14.24 -6.46 -0.13
N SER A 126 12.97 -6.80 -0.33
CA SER A 126 11.94 -5.85 -0.77
C SER A 126 11.64 -4.78 0.31
N LEU A 127 11.80 -5.11 1.59
CA LEU A 127 11.69 -4.11 2.67
C LEU A 127 12.86 -3.10 2.63
N THR A 128 14.07 -3.58 2.37
CA THR A 128 15.26 -2.71 2.23
C THR A 128 15.10 -1.81 1.01
N PHE A 129 14.64 -2.38 -0.11
CA PHE A 129 14.33 -1.63 -1.32
C PHE A 129 13.26 -0.55 -1.07
N ALA A 130 12.16 -0.92 -0.40
CA ALA A 130 11.09 0.01 -0.01
C ALA A 130 11.61 1.17 0.86
N ALA A 131 12.45 0.87 1.85
CA ALA A 131 13.05 1.85 2.74
C ALA A 131 13.97 2.82 1.98
N LEU A 132 14.84 2.29 1.10
CA LEU A 132 15.75 3.09 0.27
C LEU A 132 14.99 4.00 -0.69
N CYS A 133 13.99 3.49 -1.41
CA CYS A 133 13.17 4.30 -2.31
C CYS A 133 12.44 5.42 -1.57
N GLY A 134 11.83 5.11 -0.41
CA GLY A 134 11.19 6.12 0.44
C GLY A 134 12.17 7.19 0.92
N LEU A 135 13.38 6.79 1.32
CA LEU A 135 14.45 7.70 1.73
C LEU A 135 14.89 8.59 0.57
N ILE A 136 15.14 8.04 -0.62
CA ILE A 136 15.54 8.79 -1.82
C ILE A 136 14.49 9.83 -2.20
N VAL A 137 13.21 9.43 -2.25
CA VAL A 137 12.09 10.33 -2.56
C VAL A 137 11.99 11.45 -1.54
N TRP A 138 12.20 11.15 -0.26
CA TRP A 138 12.26 12.17 0.78
C TRP A 138 13.45 13.12 0.58
N LEU A 139 14.66 12.60 0.36
CA LEU A 139 15.88 13.41 0.27
C LEU A 139 15.89 14.34 -0.95
N ILE A 140 15.42 13.85 -2.11
CA ILE A 140 15.36 14.62 -3.36
C ILE A 140 14.20 15.62 -3.31
N GLY A 141 12.99 15.15 -2.98
CA GLY A 141 11.80 15.99 -3.02
C GLY A 141 11.63 16.90 -1.80
N LYS A 142 12.43 16.70 -0.74
CA LYS A 142 12.27 17.31 0.60
C LYS A 142 10.86 17.14 1.18
N ARG A 143 10.15 16.08 0.76
CA ARG A 143 8.74 15.81 1.12
C ARG A 143 8.65 14.54 1.95
N ARG A 144 8.86 14.66 3.26
CA ARG A 144 8.84 13.52 4.22
C ARG A 144 7.61 12.63 4.07
N ARG A 145 6.41 13.24 3.96
CA ARG A 145 5.15 12.49 3.79
C ARG A 145 5.12 11.67 2.50
N THR A 146 5.66 12.18 1.41
CA THR A 146 5.72 11.45 0.14
C THR A 146 6.70 10.29 0.23
N GLY A 147 7.87 10.48 0.84
CA GLY A 147 8.81 9.39 1.09
C GLY A 147 8.21 8.27 1.96
N LEU A 148 7.48 8.64 3.02
CA LEU A 148 6.77 7.66 3.85
C LEU A 148 5.66 6.91 3.09
N VAL A 149 4.87 7.62 2.27
CA VAL A 149 3.86 6.98 1.41
C VAL A 149 4.51 5.99 0.44
N VAL A 150 5.63 6.35 -0.17
CA VAL A 150 6.39 5.46 -1.05
C VAL A 150 6.89 4.24 -0.29
N MET A 151 7.50 4.41 0.88
CA MET A 151 7.96 3.30 1.72
C MET A 151 6.81 2.36 2.09
N VAL A 152 5.68 2.89 2.54
CA VAL A 152 4.50 2.09 2.92
C VAL A 152 3.87 1.40 1.71
N ALA A 153 3.79 2.08 0.57
CA ALA A 153 3.30 1.51 -0.68
C ALA A 153 4.17 0.34 -1.14
N LEU A 154 5.49 0.50 -1.14
CA LEU A 154 6.42 -0.55 -1.54
C LEU A 154 6.48 -1.69 -0.50
N ALA A 155 6.39 -1.39 0.79
CA ALA A 155 6.36 -2.41 1.84
C ALA A 155 5.12 -3.32 1.76
N SER A 156 4.06 -2.91 1.04
CA SER A 156 2.90 -3.78 0.79
C SER A 156 3.25 -5.07 0.05
N HIS A 157 4.30 -5.06 -0.76
CA HIS A 157 4.79 -6.22 -1.48
C HIS A 157 5.28 -7.32 -0.52
N VAL A 158 5.90 -6.94 0.60
CA VAL A 158 6.27 -7.91 1.65
C VAL A 158 5.04 -8.65 2.19
N ILE A 159 3.91 -7.95 2.36
CA ILE A 159 2.67 -8.56 2.87
C ILE A 159 2.08 -9.53 1.84
N ARG A 160 2.11 -9.18 0.56
CA ARG A 160 1.60 -10.04 -0.52
C ARG A 160 2.46 -11.30 -0.66
N ASP A 161 3.77 -11.14 -0.64
CA ASP A 161 4.67 -12.23 -1.01
C ASP A 161 5.08 -13.09 0.19
N ALA A 162 4.81 -12.62 1.42
CA ALA A 162 4.96 -13.42 2.64
C ALA A 162 4.12 -14.71 2.63
N ALA A 163 3.03 -14.78 1.85
CA ALA A 163 2.21 -15.98 1.74
C ALA A 163 2.96 -17.18 1.14
N GLY A 164 4.02 -16.94 0.35
CA GLY A 164 4.81 -17.99 -0.30
C GLY A 164 5.93 -18.59 0.55
N GLY A 165 6.22 -18.03 1.73
CA GLY A 165 7.40 -18.39 2.55
C GLY A 165 8.75 -18.08 1.87
N CYS A 166 8.71 -17.54 0.66
CA CYS A 166 9.80 -17.09 -0.19
C CYS A 166 9.21 -16.16 -1.27
N THR A 167 9.92 -15.09 -1.61
CA THR A 167 9.60 -14.26 -2.79
C THR A 167 10.24 -14.92 -4.02
N PRO A 168 9.46 -15.41 -5.00
CA PRO A 168 9.99 -15.93 -6.26
C PRO A 168 10.63 -14.82 -7.08
#